data_AF-A0AAV4QWA6-F1
#
_entry.id   AF-A0AAV4QWA6-F1
#
_cell.length_a   1.000
_cell.length_b   1.000
_cell.length_c   1.000
_cell.angle_alpha   90.00
_cell.angle_beta   90.00
_cell.angle_gamma   90.00
#
_symmetry.space_group_name_H-M   'P 1'
#
loop_
_entity.id
_entity.type
_entity.pdbx_description
1 polymer ?
#
loop_
_entity_poly.entity_id
_entity_poly.type
_entity_poly.pdbx_seq_one_letter_code
_entity_poly.pdbx_strand_id
1 'polypeptide(L)'
;MQKSEGAEKEKYTSAYSKTRATYKKEILHAKRQAWRKFCSESGTPFGKPFKTTVNTSLPPSEIFKAIDVSGSGNSKAIAKKLLEKIYPFSVQESSSSLPETHSFAIDPPFTKEEIKRVIQTLPKGKAPGFDGIDNQVDFHFTEKKLKPIGFRVC
;
A
#
# COMPACT_ATOMS: atom_id res chain seq x y z
N MET A 1 -14.57 24.95 -50.04
CA MET A 1 -13.40 25.54 -49.36
C MET A 1 -13.06 24.89 -47.99
N GLN A 2 -13.69 23.78 -47.57
CA GLN A 2 -13.49 23.22 -46.21
C GLN A 2 -12.28 22.27 -46.05
N LYS A 3 -11.64 21.84 -47.14
CA LYS A 3 -10.59 20.80 -47.10
C LYS A 3 -9.21 21.33 -46.63
N SER A 4 -8.96 22.64 -46.71
CA SER A 4 -7.70 23.26 -46.33
C SER A 4 -7.56 23.54 -44.83
N GLU A 5 -8.65 23.93 -44.15
CA GLU A 5 -8.64 24.23 -42.70
C GLU A 5 -8.39 22.98 -41.83
N GLY A 6 -8.87 21.81 -42.26
CA GLY A 6 -8.65 20.55 -41.53
C GLY A 6 -7.18 20.13 -41.53
N ALA A 7 -6.51 20.23 -42.67
CA ALA A 7 -5.10 19.88 -42.84
C ALA A 7 -4.17 20.80 -42.04
N GLU A 8 -4.53 22.07 -41.88
CA GLU A 8 -3.77 23.04 -41.10
C GLU A 8 -3.89 22.81 -39.59
N LYS A 9 -5.10 22.52 -39.10
CA LYS A 9 -5.34 22.11 -37.70
C LYS A 9 -4.59 20.83 -37.33
N GLU A 10 -4.54 19.86 -38.24
CA GLU A 10 -3.84 18.60 -38.04
C GLU A 10 -2.31 18.77 -38.01
N LYS A 11 -1.76 19.66 -38.84
CA LYS A 11 -0.34 20.05 -38.77
C LYS A 11 -0.01 20.75 -37.45
N TYR A 12 -0.84 21.70 -37.01
CA TYR A 12 -0.63 22.42 -35.75
C TYR A 12 -0.66 21.49 -34.53
N THR A 13 -1.66 20.59 -34.47
CA THR A 13 -1.78 19.61 -33.37
C THR A 13 -0.61 18.62 -33.36
N SER A 14 -0.14 18.16 -34.52
CA SER A 14 1.05 17.32 -34.64
C SER A 14 2.32 18.03 -34.17
N ALA A 15 2.53 19.28 -34.57
CA ALA A 15 3.65 20.11 -34.12
C ALA A 15 3.61 20.35 -32.60
N TYR A 16 2.45 20.73 -32.06
CA TYR A 16 2.24 20.90 -30.62
C TYR A 16 2.54 19.61 -29.84
N SER A 17 2.05 18.46 -30.33
CA SER A 17 2.26 17.15 -29.69
C SER A 17 3.75 16.79 -29.60
N LYS A 18 4.50 17.00 -30.69
CA LYS A 18 5.96 16.77 -30.73
C LYS A 18 6.69 17.66 -29.73
N THR A 19 6.41 18.97 -29.76
CA THR A 19 7.02 19.94 -28.84
C THR A 19 6.72 19.60 -27.38
N ARG A 20 5.47 19.25 -27.08
CA ARG A 20 5.06 18.83 -25.73
C ARG A 20 5.77 17.54 -25.27
N ALA A 21 5.98 16.59 -26.17
CA ALA A 21 6.71 15.36 -25.87
C ALA A 21 8.19 15.64 -25.53
N THR A 22 8.83 16.55 -26.25
CA THR A 22 10.20 17.00 -25.96
C THR A 22 10.30 17.65 -24.58
N TYR A 23 9.45 18.63 -24.28
CA TYR A 23 9.45 19.27 -22.95
C TYR A 23 9.20 18.28 -21.81
N LYS A 24 8.28 17.32 -22.01
CA LYS A 24 8.05 16.25 -21.01
C LYS A 24 9.31 15.42 -20.76
N LYS A 25 10.06 15.07 -21.80
CA LYS A 25 11.33 14.33 -21.67
C LYS A 25 12.36 15.15 -20.91
N GLU A 26 12.50 16.44 -21.24
CA GLU A 26 13.44 17.34 -20.58
C GLU A 26 13.09 17.53 -19.10
N ILE A 27 11.83 17.77 -18.76
CA ILE A 27 11.36 17.89 -17.37
C ILE A 27 11.65 16.60 -16.60
N LEU A 28 11.35 15.45 -17.19
CA LEU A 28 11.58 14.16 -16.54
C LEU A 28 13.08 13.89 -16.35
N HIS A 29 13.91 14.24 -17.33
CA HIS A 29 15.36 14.17 -17.22
C HIS A 29 15.88 15.09 -16.12
N ALA A 30 15.46 16.36 -16.09
CA ALA A 30 15.86 17.33 -15.08
C ALA A 30 15.47 16.86 -13.67
N LYS A 31 14.24 16.35 -13.47
CA LYS A 31 13.80 15.78 -12.19
C LYS A 31 14.68 14.60 -11.74
N ARG A 32 14.99 13.68 -12.65
CA ARG A 32 15.85 12.52 -12.34
C ARG A 32 17.28 12.94 -12.01
N GLN A 33 17.84 13.91 -12.75
CA GLN A 33 19.18 14.42 -12.47
C GLN A 33 19.24 15.17 -11.14
N ALA A 34 18.25 16.01 -10.85
CA ALA A 34 18.14 16.68 -9.55
C ALA A 34 18.05 15.69 -8.40
N TRP A 35 17.24 14.63 -8.55
CA TRP A 35 17.13 13.57 -7.55
C TRP A 35 18.44 12.79 -7.39
N ARG A 36 19.09 12.40 -8.50
CA ARG A 36 20.38 11.71 -8.47
C ARG A 36 21.45 12.55 -7.77
N LYS A 37 21.51 13.84 -8.08
CA LYS A 37 22.43 14.80 -7.45
C LYS A 37 22.14 14.90 -5.96
N PHE A 38 20.89 15.10 -5.57
CA PHE A 38 20.46 15.12 -4.18
C PHE A 38 20.88 13.85 -3.40
N CYS A 39 20.66 12.66 -3.97
CA CYS A 39 21.06 11.39 -3.36
C CYS A 39 22.57 11.18 -3.32
N SER A 40 23.33 11.74 -4.26
CA SER A 40 24.79 11.59 -4.31
C SER A 40 25.52 12.57 -3.40
N GLU A 41 24.96 13.78 -3.23
CA GLU A 41 25.52 14.83 -2.36
C GLU A 41 25.06 14.70 -0.90
N SER A 42 23.92 14.05 -0.64
CA SER A 42 23.50 13.72 0.72
C SER A 42 24.22 12.46 1.20
N GLY A 43 25.22 12.63 2.09
CA GLY A 43 25.95 11.52 2.73
C GLY A 43 25.08 10.59 3.60
N THR A 44 23.77 10.84 3.71
CA THR A 44 22.81 9.96 4.36
C THR A 44 21.59 9.78 3.44
N PRO A 45 21.27 8.57 2.95
CA PRO A 45 20.16 8.33 2.03
C PRO A 45 18.77 8.67 2.63
N PHE A 46 18.68 8.75 3.96
CA PHE A 46 17.54 9.25 4.71
C PHE A 46 17.97 10.50 5.47
N GLY A 47 17.97 11.65 4.79
CA GLY A 47 18.46 12.90 5.36
C GLY A 47 17.65 13.46 6.54
N LYS A 48 17.92 14.72 6.86
CA LYS A 48 17.22 15.54 7.86
C LYS A 48 15.69 15.39 7.91
N PRO A 49 14.91 15.31 6.80
CA PRO A 49 13.46 15.20 6.88
C PRO A 49 12.95 13.90 7.54
N PHE A 50 13.65 12.78 7.35
CA PHE A 50 13.34 11.51 8.04
C PHE A 50 13.71 11.61 9.52
N LYS A 51 14.85 12.23 9.85
CA LYS A 51 15.22 12.47 11.25
C LYS A 51 14.25 13.40 11.95
N THR A 52 13.70 14.43 11.29
CA THR A 52 12.72 15.32 11.92
C THR A 52 11.38 14.67 12.20
N THR A 53 10.95 13.68 11.41
CA THR A 53 9.71 12.93 11.70
C THR A 53 9.89 11.90 12.81
N VAL A 54 11.09 11.34 12.96
CA VAL A 54 11.43 10.43 14.07
C VAL A 54 11.77 11.20 15.36
N ASN A 55 12.43 12.35 15.26
CA ASN A 55 12.80 13.19 16.42
C ASN A 55 11.64 14.03 16.97
N THR A 56 10.51 14.14 16.28
CA THR A 56 9.27 14.69 16.87
C THR A 56 8.52 13.64 17.68
N SER A 57 8.89 12.36 17.57
CA SER A 57 8.41 11.33 18.48
C SER A 57 9.32 11.33 19.70
N LEU A 58 8.71 11.44 20.88
CA LEU A 58 9.42 11.25 22.15
C LEU A 58 10.26 9.97 22.05
N PRO A 59 11.53 9.96 22.50
CA PRO A 59 12.30 8.73 22.52
C PRO A 59 11.51 7.68 23.32
N PRO A 60 11.58 6.38 22.97
CA PRO A 60 10.73 5.35 23.56
C PRO A 60 10.69 5.37 25.10
N SER A 61 11.80 5.73 25.75
CA SER A 61 11.90 5.90 27.21
C SER A 61 11.04 7.03 27.79
N GLU A 62 10.83 8.11 27.05
CA GLU A 62 10.03 9.27 27.44
C GLU A 62 8.53 9.06 27.16
N ILE A 63 8.19 8.20 26.19
CA ILE A 63 6.79 7.78 25.96
C ILE A 63 6.21 7.12 27.22
N PHE A 64 6.97 6.26 27.89
CA PHE A 64 6.52 5.60 29.12
C PHE A 64 6.31 6.58 30.29
N LYS A 65 7.11 7.65 30.35
CA LYS A 65 6.94 8.72 31.35
C LYS A 65 5.70 9.57 31.05
N ALA A 66 5.47 9.90 29.78
CA ALA A 66 4.28 10.65 29.34
C ALA A 66 2.97 9.89 29.60
N ILE A 67 3.01 8.54 29.57
CA ILE A 67 1.87 7.67 29.85
C ILE A 67 1.68 7.46 31.37
N ASP A 68 2.42 8.15 32.25
CA ASP A 68 2.33 8.05 33.72
C ASP A 68 2.24 6.59 34.22
N VAL A 69 3.03 5.71 33.60
CA VAL A 69 3.22 4.34 34.09
C VAL A 69 4.36 4.42 35.10
N SER A 70 4.07 4.96 36.30
CA SER A 70 5.06 4.99 37.37
C SER A 70 5.55 3.56 37.64
N GLY A 71 6.87 3.37 37.54
CA GLY A 71 7.55 2.07 37.47
C GLY A 71 7.62 1.31 38.79
N SER A 72 6.52 1.21 39.51
CA SER A 72 6.42 0.37 40.70
C SER A 72 5.81 -0.97 40.32
N GLY A 73 6.65 -2.00 40.15
CA GLY A 73 6.24 -3.37 39.83
C GLY A 73 7.24 -4.13 38.98
N ASN A 74 7.02 -5.44 38.82
CA ASN A 74 7.77 -6.26 37.88
C ASN A 74 7.46 -5.87 36.41
N SER A 75 8.36 -6.19 35.48
CA SER A 75 8.21 -5.80 34.06
C SER A 75 6.88 -6.23 33.43
N LYS A 76 6.32 -7.36 33.88
CA LYS A 76 5.02 -7.87 33.41
C LYS A 76 3.86 -7.00 33.88
N ALA A 77 3.88 -6.53 35.12
CA ALA A 77 2.87 -5.62 35.67
C ALA A 77 2.90 -4.26 34.97
N ILE A 78 4.10 -3.74 34.69
CA ILE A 78 4.30 -2.50 33.93
C ILE A 78 3.75 -2.66 32.50
N ALA A 79 4.06 -3.77 31.82
CA ALA A 79 3.55 -4.06 30.48
C ALA A 79 2.01 -4.18 30.44
N LYS A 80 1.39 -4.84 31.43
CA LYS A 80 -0.07 -4.94 31.54
C LYS A 80 -0.73 -3.57 31.72
N LYS A 81 -0.22 -2.76 32.65
CA LYS A 81 -0.73 -1.39 32.91
C LYS A 81 -0.60 -0.47 31.70
N LEU A 82 0.47 -0.61 30.93
CA LEU A 82 0.65 0.10 29.66
C LEU A 82 -0.38 -0.32 28.62
N LEU A 83 -0.58 -1.63 28.43
CA LEU A 83 -1.56 -2.16 27.49
C LEU A 83 -2.98 -1.69 27.82
N GLU A 84 -3.36 -1.71 29.10
CA GLU A 84 -4.65 -1.18 29.57
C GLU A 84 -4.83 0.31 29.24
N LYS A 85 -3.77 1.12 29.36
CA LYS A 85 -3.85 2.56 29.09
C LYS A 85 -3.89 2.90 27.60
N ILE A 86 -3.16 2.15 26.76
CA ILE A 86 -3.16 2.35 25.29
C ILE A 86 -4.43 1.75 24.66
N TYR A 87 -4.95 0.67 25.24
CA TYR A 87 -6.10 -0.08 24.72
C TYR A 87 -7.16 -0.33 25.80
N PRO A 88 -7.88 0.71 26.27
CA PRO A 88 -8.81 0.63 27.41
C PRO A 88 -9.97 -0.36 27.22
N PHE A 89 -10.27 -0.74 25.98
CA PHE A 89 -11.38 -1.65 25.65
C PHE A 89 -10.94 -3.10 25.38
N SER A 90 -9.64 -3.41 25.49
CA SER A 90 -9.12 -4.75 25.17
C SER A 90 -8.96 -5.68 26.37
N VAL A 91 -9.03 -5.16 27.60
CA VAL A 91 -8.78 -5.91 28.83
C VAL A 91 -10.10 -6.23 29.54
N GLN A 92 -11.05 -6.76 28.79
CA GLN A 92 -12.01 -7.68 29.38
C GLN A 92 -11.26 -9.01 29.49
N GLU A 93 -11.02 -9.49 30.71
CA GLU A 93 -10.46 -10.82 30.95
C GLU A 93 -11.36 -11.88 30.29
N SER A 94 -11.02 -12.29 29.07
CA SER A 94 -11.58 -13.46 28.42
C SER A 94 -10.93 -14.72 29.00
N SER A 95 -11.22 -15.00 30.27
CA SER A 95 -11.16 -16.36 30.81
C SER A 95 -12.39 -17.20 30.42
N SER A 96 -13.36 -16.60 29.72
CA SER A 96 -14.40 -17.31 29.00
C SER A 96 -14.04 -17.37 27.52
N SER A 97 -14.03 -18.59 26.97
CA SER A 97 -14.16 -18.92 25.55
C SER A 97 -14.59 -17.72 24.70
N LEU A 98 -13.73 -17.31 23.76
CA LEU A 98 -14.09 -16.41 22.67
C LEU A 98 -15.54 -16.70 22.24
N PRO A 99 -16.46 -15.73 22.22
CA PRO A 99 -17.67 -15.88 21.43
C PRO A 99 -17.21 -15.81 19.98
N GLU A 100 -16.84 -16.98 19.46
CA GLU A 100 -16.64 -17.26 18.06
C GLU A 100 -17.99 -17.13 17.37
N THR A 101 -18.44 -15.89 17.15
CA THR A 101 -19.32 -15.45 16.07
C THR A 101 -19.69 -13.99 16.32
N HIS A 102 -18.87 -13.08 15.77
CA HIS A 102 -19.52 -12.01 15.02
C HIS A 102 -20.31 -12.73 13.94
N SER A 103 -21.63 -12.83 14.09
CA SER A 103 -22.54 -13.18 13.01
C SER A 103 -22.50 -12.03 12.00
N PHE A 104 -21.38 -11.90 11.29
CA PHE A 104 -21.44 -11.41 9.93
C PHE A 104 -22.43 -12.34 9.26
N ALA A 105 -23.52 -11.80 8.71
CA ALA A 105 -24.28 -12.56 7.72
C ALA A 105 -23.22 -13.11 6.76
N ILE A 106 -23.03 -14.44 6.78
CA ILE A 106 -21.93 -15.07 6.06
C ILE A 106 -22.19 -14.71 4.62
N ASP A 107 -21.38 -13.80 4.08
CA ASP A 107 -21.52 -13.40 2.69
C ASP A 107 -21.53 -14.69 1.86
N PRO A 108 -22.48 -14.83 0.93
CA PRO A 108 -22.57 -16.02 0.13
C PRO A 108 -21.22 -16.27 -0.55
N PRO A 109 -20.78 -17.54 -0.64
CA PRO A 109 -19.51 -17.86 -1.28
C PRO A 109 -19.52 -17.36 -2.73
N PHE A 110 -18.38 -16.82 -3.18
CA PHE A 110 -18.24 -16.35 -4.56
C PHE A 110 -18.55 -17.46 -5.56
N THR A 111 -19.35 -17.11 -6.57
CA THR A 111 -19.63 -17.99 -7.70
C THR A 111 -18.44 -18.08 -8.65
N LYS A 112 -18.32 -19.18 -9.40
CA LYS A 112 -17.24 -19.36 -10.39
C LYS A 112 -17.29 -18.27 -11.46
N GLU A 113 -18.48 -17.81 -11.81
CA GLU A 113 -18.72 -16.74 -12.78
C GLU A 113 -18.21 -15.39 -12.26
N GLU A 114 -18.39 -15.09 -10.97
CA GLU A 114 -17.85 -13.88 -10.35
C GLU A 114 -16.33 -13.86 -10.38
N ILE A 115 -15.72 -14.97 -9.95
CA ILE A 115 -14.26 -15.12 -9.96
C ILE A 115 -13.73 -14.98 -11.40
N LYS A 116 -14.44 -15.57 -12.38
CA LYS A 116 -14.05 -15.51 -13.79
C LYS A 116 -14.12 -14.08 -14.34
N ARG A 117 -15.17 -13.33 -13.99
CA ARG A 117 -15.29 -11.91 -14.36
C ARG A 117 -14.15 -11.09 -13.77
N VAL A 118 -13.85 -11.25 -12.49
CA VAL A 118 -12.76 -10.51 -11.83
C VAL A 118 -11.42 -10.80 -12.50
N ILE A 119 -11.08 -12.07 -12.73
CA ILE A 119 -9.83 -12.45 -13.39
C ILE A 119 -9.73 -11.85 -14.80
N GLN A 120 -10.82 -11.85 -15.57
CA GLN A 120 -10.85 -11.26 -16.91
C GLN A 120 -10.66 -9.74 -16.92
N THR A 121 -11.06 -9.04 -15.86
CA THR A 121 -10.90 -7.59 -15.73
C THR A 121 -9.50 -7.15 -15.29
N LEU A 122 -8.63 -8.09 -14.88
CA LEU A 122 -7.28 -7.74 -14.45
C LEU A 122 -6.43 -7.17 -15.60
N PRO A 123 -5.65 -6.11 -15.35
CA PRO A 123 -4.81 -5.50 -16.38
C PRO A 123 -3.69 -6.44 -16.79
N LYS A 124 -3.70 -6.84 -18.07
CA LYS A 124 -2.65 -7.68 -18.69
C LYS A 124 -1.35 -6.89 -18.85
N GLY A 125 -0.21 -7.56 -18.70
CA GLY A 125 1.12 -6.96 -18.89
C GLY A 125 1.64 -6.15 -17.71
N LYS A 126 1.04 -6.28 -16.53
CA LYS A 126 1.65 -5.83 -15.27
C LYS A 126 2.72 -6.82 -14.82
N ALA A 127 3.78 -6.31 -14.19
CA ALA A 127 4.79 -7.16 -13.59
C ALA A 127 4.21 -7.96 -12.40
N PRO A 128 4.69 -9.18 -12.15
CA PRO A 128 4.29 -9.97 -10.99
C PRO A 128 4.50 -9.22 -9.68
N GLY A 129 3.68 -9.52 -8.68
CA GLY A 129 3.87 -9.04 -7.32
C GLY A 129 5.11 -9.64 -6.64
N PHE A 130 5.35 -9.28 -5.38
CA PHE A 130 6.42 -9.88 -4.57
C PHE A 130 6.23 -11.39 -4.36
N ASP A 131 4.98 -11.84 -4.43
CA ASP A 131 4.58 -13.25 -4.41
C ASP A 131 4.90 -14.01 -5.71
N GLY A 132 5.38 -13.31 -6.75
CA GLY A 132 5.75 -13.91 -8.03
C GLY A 132 4.57 -14.33 -8.89
N ILE A 133 3.35 -13.95 -8.54
CA ILE A 133 2.14 -14.25 -9.31
C ILE A 133 1.90 -13.09 -10.29
N ASP A 134 1.89 -13.39 -11.58
CA ASP A 134 1.53 -12.43 -12.60
C ASP A 134 0.02 -12.43 -12.87
N ASN A 135 -0.48 -11.40 -13.55
CA ASN A 135 -1.89 -11.31 -13.92
C ASN A 135 -2.27 -12.23 -15.10
N GLN A 136 -1.38 -13.14 -15.53
CA GLN A 136 -1.65 -14.15 -16.55
C GLN A 136 -2.14 -15.46 -15.92
N VAL A 137 -2.79 -15.36 -14.77
CA VAL A 137 -3.43 -16.49 -14.09
C VAL A 137 -4.59 -17.02 -14.93
N ASP A 138 -4.42 -18.21 -15.48
CA ASP A 138 -5.52 -19.01 -16.01
C ASP A 138 -6.34 -19.60 -14.85
N PHE A 139 -7.65 -19.77 -15.04
CA PHE A 139 -8.59 -20.25 -14.00
C PHE A 139 -8.20 -21.64 -13.46
N HIS A 140 -7.45 -22.40 -14.25
CA HIS A 140 -6.92 -23.70 -13.85
C HIS A 140 -5.75 -23.60 -12.85
N PHE A 141 -5.01 -22.49 -12.85
CA PHE A 141 -3.94 -22.19 -11.88
C PHE A 141 -4.51 -21.77 -10.52
N THR A 142 -5.60 -21.00 -10.51
CA THR A 142 -6.23 -20.50 -9.27
C THR A 142 -6.76 -21.64 -8.41
N GLU A 143 -7.42 -22.66 -8.98
CA GLU A 143 -7.90 -23.81 -8.21
C GLU A 143 -6.78 -24.65 -7.56
N LYS A 144 -5.62 -24.80 -8.23
CA LYS A 144 -4.51 -25.61 -7.71
C LYS A 144 -3.70 -24.89 -6.62
N LYS A 145 -3.62 -23.55 -6.66
CA LYS A 145 -2.82 -22.73 -5.74
C LYS A 145 -3.63 -22.08 -4.60
N LEU A 146 -4.94 -21.87 -4.75
CA LEU A 146 -5.78 -21.25 -3.72
C LEU A 146 -6.46 -22.26 -2.77
N LYS A 147 -6.63 -23.53 -3.19
CA LYS A 147 -7.11 -24.62 -2.32
C LYS A 147 -6.30 -24.78 -1.01
N PRO A 148 -4.95 -24.69 -1.03
CA PRO A 148 -4.14 -24.77 0.20
C PRO A 148 -4.30 -23.57 1.14
N ILE A 149 -4.88 -22.45 0.68
CA ILE A 149 -5.03 -21.19 1.44
C ILE A 149 -6.45 -21.10 2.06
N GLY A 150 -7.24 -22.18 2.00
CA GLY A 150 -8.57 -22.23 2.58
C GLY A 150 -9.66 -21.54 1.76
N PHE A 151 -9.36 -21.10 0.53
CA PHE A 151 -10.36 -20.57 -0.39
C PHE A 151 -11.21 -21.73 -0.93
N ARG A 152 -12.46 -21.84 -0.44
CA ARG A 152 -13.43 -22.84 -0.89
C ARG A 152 -14.24 -22.25 -2.04
N VAL A 153 -13.94 -22.69 -3.26
CA VAL A 153 -14.75 -22.42 -4.45
C VAL A 153 -15.81 -23.52 -4.54
N CYS A 154 -17.10 -23.16 -4.52
CA CYS A 154 -18.21 -24.07 -4.78
C CYS A 154 -18.44 -24.18 -6.29
#